data_AF-A0A661S6H5-F1
#
_entry.id   AF-A0A661S6H5-F1
#
_cell.length_a   1.000
_cell.length_b   1.000
_cell.length_c   1.000
_cell.angle_alpha   90.00
_cell.angle_beta   90.00
_cell.angle_gamma   90.00
#
_symmetry.space_group_name_H-M   'P 1'
#
loop_
_entity.id
_entity.type
_entity.pdbx_description
1 polymer ?
#
loop_
_entity_poly.entity_id
_entity_poly.type
_entity_poly.pdbx_seq_one_letter_code
_entity_poly.pdbx_strand_id
1 'polypeptide(L)'
;MGELLFENRVEMYPYAYIYQKRKTILVWQTNGEDTFRLDSENCLISAQTVEGLKHILGKDADSVEWSEGAEINFDRFRTALKNMRRDRASSEKTCSLLLDGWNFLEDMARTFGLDKETEKLRIPTLNKAYDKLLYGNNLPPMTPEGCSYHPLWTSEEISALRRSFRNVFNLLMKKGVFKESLIPIYDIRLQGKLDRVESHISM
;
A
#
# COMPACT_ATOMS: atom_id res chain seq x y z
N MET A 1 -13.58 33.80 29.21
CA MET A 1 -13.72 32.34 29.01
C MET A 1 -12.70 31.97 27.96
N GLY A 2 -11.66 31.21 28.33
CA GLY A 2 -10.59 30.83 27.42
C GLY A 2 -11.09 29.75 26.48
N GLU A 3 -11.16 30.07 25.19
CA GLU A 3 -11.24 29.05 24.15
C GLU A 3 -9.91 28.28 24.17
N LEU A 4 -9.98 27.03 24.65
CA LEU A 4 -8.92 26.04 24.46
C LEU A 4 -8.78 25.82 22.95
N LEU A 5 -7.84 26.53 22.34
CA LEU A 5 -7.24 26.13 21.07
C LEU A 5 -6.62 24.75 21.33
N PHE A 6 -7.36 23.69 21.05
CA PHE A 6 -6.76 22.38 20.84
C PHE A 6 -5.81 22.57 19.65
N GLU A 7 -4.53 22.80 19.92
CA GLU A 7 -3.49 22.56 18.93
C GLU A 7 -3.72 21.13 18.43
N ASN A 8 -4.13 20.96 17.17
CA ASN A 8 -4.17 19.66 16.52
C ASN A 8 -2.73 19.11 16.52
N ARG A 9 -2.37 18.40 17.58
CA ARG A 9 -1.08 17.74 17.68
C ARG A 9 -1.04 16.69 16.59
N VAL A 10 0.04 16.71 15.83
CA VAL A 10 0.30 15.68 14.82
C VAL A 10 0.58 14.39 15.57
N GLU A 11 -0.28 13.41 15.39
CA GLU A 11 -0.05 12.06 15.88
C GLU A 11 0.77 11.30 14.83
N MET A 12 1.74 10.50 15.27
CA MET A 12 2.64 9.77 14.38
C MET A 12 2.77 8.31 14.80
N TYR A 13 2.70 7.41 13.81
CA TYR A 13 2.69 5.97 14.03
C TYR A 13 3.61 5.27 13.02
N PRO A 14 4.30 4.18 13.39
CA PRO A 14 5.05 3.38 12.43
C PRO A 14 4.09 2.65 11.48
N TYR A 15 4.35 2.75 10.18
CA TYR A 15 3.60 2.01 9.17
C TYR A 15 4.57 1.24 8.28
N ALA A 16 4.39 -0.07 8.14
CA ALA A 16 5.21 -0.90 7.27
C ALA A 16 4.48 -1.29 5.99
N TYR A 17 5.22 -1.38 4.88
CA TYR A 17 4.75 -2.10 3.71
C TYR A 17 5.75 -3.17 3.29
N ILE A 18 5.26 -4.28 2.76
CA ILE A 18 6.07 -5.35 2.15
C ILE A 18 5.84 -5.36 0.65
N TYR A 19 6.91 -5.18 -0.12
CA TYR A 19 6.89 -5.24 -1.58
C TYR A 19 8.08 -6.02 -2.11
N GLN A 20 7.85 -6.99 -3.01
CA GLN A 20 8.88 -7.90 -3.51
C GLN A 20 9.71 -8.54 -2.37
N LYS A 21 9.01 -8.99 -1.32
CA LYS A 21 9.58 -9.56 -0.09
C LYS A 21 10.49 -8.63 0.72
N ARG A 22 10.54 -7.33 0.40
CA ARG A 22 11.26 -6.32 1.19
C ARG A 22 10.29 -5.54 2.05
N LYS A 23 10.62 -5.39 3.34
CA LYS A 23 9.85 -4.61 4.30
C LYS A 23 10.44 -3.21 4.41
N THR A 24 9.63 -2.20 4.15
CA THR A 24 9.98 -0.80 4.36
C THR A 24 9.08 -0.24 5.44
N ILE A 25 9.66 0.47 6.40
CA ILE A 25 9.00 1.11 7.52
C ILE A 25 9.01 2.61 7.28
N LEU A 26 7.84 3.24 7.47
CA LEU A 26 7.53 4.64 7.25
C LEU A 26 7.01 5.25 8.56
N VAL A 27 6.84 6.57 8.56
CA VAL A 27 6.06 7.28 9.58
C VAL A 27 4.76 7.76 8.94
N TRP A 28 3.65 7.19 9.38
CA TRP A 28 2.31 7.70 9.08
C TRP A 28 1.96 8.77 10.10
N GLN A 29 1.27 9.82 9.68
CA GLN A 29 0.93 10.95 10.52
C GLN A 29 -0.49 11.44 10.23
N THR A 30 -1.17 11.91 11.27
CA THR A 30 -2.51 12.47 11.16
C THR A 30 -2.67 13.72 12.03
N ASN A 31 -3.31 14.74 11.47
CA ASN A 31 -3.66 15.99 12.15
C ASN A 31 -4.96 16.62 11.59
N GLY A 32 -5.79 15.78 10.97
CA GLY A 32 -6.92 16.16 10.13
C GLY A 32 -6.84 15.55 8.72
N GLU A 33 -5.63 15.27 8.24
CA GLU A 33 -5.37 14.53 7.00
C GLU A 33 -4.34 13.42 7.22
N ASP A 34 -4.63 12.22 6.71
CA ASP A 34 -3.76 11.05 6.87
C ASP A 34 -2.65 11.07 5.80
N THR A 35 -1.40 11.17 6.22
CA THR A 35 -0.25 11.27 5.29
C THR A 35 0.95 10.49 5.80
N PHE A 36 1.99 10.38 4.98
CA PHE A 36 3.29 9.87 5.38
C PHE A 36 4.31 11.00 5.44
N ARG A 37 5.26 10.86 6.35
CA ARG A 37 6.26 11.89 6.58
C ARG A 37 7.28 11.94 5.44
N LEU A 38 7.50 13.14 4.92
CA LEU A 38 8.54 13.45 3.93
C LEU A 38 9.72 14.18 4.60
N ASP A 39 10.89 14.07 3.99
CA ASP A 39 12.04 14.91 4.32
C ASP A 39 11.96 16.28 3.62
N SER A 40 12.98 17.12 3.82
CA SER A 40 13.06 18.45 3.22
C SER A 40 13.17 18.44 1.68
N GLU A 41 13.49 17.30 1.07
CA GLU A 41 13.58 17.13 -0.37
C GLU A 41 12.31 16.48 -0.97
N ASN A 42 11.23 16.40 -0.18
CA ASN A 42 9.98 15.71 -0.53
C ASN A 42 10.17 14.22 -0.84
N CYS A 43 11.17 13.59 -0.22
CA CYS A 43 11.41 12.16 -0.30
C CYS A 43 10.84 11.47 0.95
N LEU A 44 10.37 10.23 0.78
CA LEU A 44 9.70 9.48 1.83
C LEU A 44 10.70 9.05 2.92
N ILE A 45 10.50 9.51 4.16
CA ILE A 45 11.31 9.07 5.29
C ILE A 45 11.02 7.58 5.53
N SER A 46 12.05 6.76 5.38
CA SER A 46 11.90 5.31 5.39
C SER A 46 13.16 4.56 5.82
N ALA A 47 12.98 3.38 6.41
CA ALA A 47 14.06 2.45 6.74
C ALA A 47 13.60 0.99 6.57
N GLN A 48 14.53 0.04 6.69
CA GLN A 48 14.19 -1.39 6.70
C GLN A 48 13.99 -1.94 8.13
N THR A 49 14.40 -1.19 9.16
CA THR A 49 14.30 -1.55 10.58
C THR A 49 13.80 -0.38 11.42
N VAL A 50 13.18 -0.67 12.56
CA VAL A 50 12.67 0.36 13.48
C VAL A 50 13.82 1.20 14.02
N GLU A 51 14.92 0.56 14.39
CA GLU A 51 16.14 1.23 14.90
C GLU A 51 16.73 2.16 13.84
N GLY A 52 16.73 1.73 12.57
CA GLY A 52 17.18 2.56 11.46
C GLY A 52 16.26 3.77 11.27
N LEU A 53 14.94 3.60 11.38
CA LEU A 53 14.00 4.71 11.27
C LEU A 53 14.13 5.69 12.43
N LYS A 54 14.26 5.20 13.67
CA LYS A 54 14.54 6.02 14.86
C LYS A 54 15.82 6.83 14.69
N HIS A 55 16.88 6.22 14.16
CA HIS A 55 18.13 6.92 13.89
C HIS A 55 17.96 8.06 12.88
N ILE A 56 17.20 7.83 11.80
CA ILE A 56 16.90 8.87 10.79
C ILE A 56 16.07 10.01 11.39
N LEU A 57 15.08 9.70 12.23
CA LEU A 57 14.22 10.71 12.86
C LEU A 57 14.93 11.50 13.96
N GLY A 58 15.99 10.96 14.56
CA GLY A 58 16.70 11.60 15.66
C GLY A 58 15.76 11.90 16.82
N LYS A 59 15.70 13.16 17.27
CA LYS A 59 14.83 13.58 18.38
C LYS A 59 13.33 13.45 18.07
N ASP A 60 12.95 13.51 16.80
CA ASP A 60 11.54 13.42 16.42
C ASP A 60 10.99 11.99 16.59
N ALA A 61 11.86 11.01 16.82
CA ALA A 61 11.46 9.64 17.15
C ALA A 61 10.67 9.54 18.46
N ASP A 62 10.85 10.49 19.38
CA ASP A 62 10.16 10.51 20.68
C ASP A 62 8.66 10.86 20.55
N SER A 63 8.27 11.42 19.41
CA SER A 63 6.87 11.79 19.10
C SER A 63 6.12 10.71 18.31
N VAL A 64 6.75 9.56 18.04
CA VAL A 64 6.13 8.46 17.30
C VAL A 64 5.68 7.37 18.27
N GLU A 65 4.42 6.95 18.15
CA GLU A 65 3.84 5.87 18.96
C GLU A 65 4.25 4.49 18.44
N TRP A 66 5.48 4.10 18.76
CA TRP A 66 6.11 2.87 18.26
C TRP A 66 5.39 1.56 18.63
N SER A 67 4.49 1.61 19.61
CA SER A 67 3.72 0.43 20.07
C SER A 67 2.51 0.12 19.19
N GLU A 68 2.05 1.09 18.41
CA GLU A 68 0.85 0.99 17.58
C GLU A 68 1.22 1.10 16.10
N GLY A 69 1.53 -0.03 15.48
CA GLY A 69 1.98 -0.09 14.09
C GLY A 69 1.03 -0.85 13.17
N ALA A 70 0.91 -0.37 11.95
CA ALA A 70 0.19 -1.05 10.87
C ALA A 70 1.16 -1.65 9.84
N GLU A 71 0.73 -2.71 9.15
CA GLU A 71 1.49 -3.32 8.07
C GLU A 71 0.61 -3.76 6.89
N ILE A 72 1.01 -3.41 5.67
CA ILE A 72 0.39 -3.91 4.43
C ILE A 72 1.37 -4.76 3.62
N ASN A 73 0.95 -5.96 3.20
CA ASN A 73 1.74 -6.79 2.30
C ASN A 73 1.25 -6.65 0.85
N PHE A 74 1.99 -5.87 0.04
CA PHE A 74 1.64 -5.59 -1.35
C PHE A 74 1.80 -6.81 -2.28
N ASP A 75 2.66 -7.77 -1.96
CA ASP A 75 2.77 -9.02 -2.72
C ASP A 75 1.48 -9.84 -2.60
N ARG A 76 0.94 -9.91 -1.38
CA ARG A 76 -0.35 -10.56 -1.10
C ARG A 76 -1.52 -9.74 -1.66
N PHE A 77 -1.51 -8.41 -1.52
CA PHE A 77 -2.52 -7.52 -2.07
C PHE A 77 -2.67 -7.72 -3.58
N ARG A 78 -1.56 -7.72 -4.33
CA ARG A 78 -1.55 -7.96 -5.78
C ARG A 78 -2.11 -9.33 -6.13
N THR A 79 -1.76 -10.34 -5.34
CA THR A 79 -2.28 -11.71 -5.52
C THR A 79 -3.80 -11.76 -5.28
N ALA A 80 -4.29 -11.12 -4.22
CA ALA A 80 -5.72 -11.03 -3.91
C ALA A 80 -6.49 -10.33 -5.04
N LEU A 81 -6.02 -9.17 -5.49
CA LEU A 81 -6.62 -8.39 -6.58
C LEU A 81 -6.66 -9.18 -7.91
N LYS A 82 -5.59 -9.94 -8.21
CA LYS A 82 -5.53 -10.83 -9.39
C LYS A 82 -6.52 -12.00 -9.28
N ASN A 83 -6.76 -12.51 -8.08
CA ASN A 83 -7.59 -13.69 -7.85
C ASN A 83 -9.08 -13.37 -7.67
N MET A 84 -9.47 -12.10 -7.59
CA MET A 84 -10.89 -11.69 -7.64
C MET A 84 -11.57 -12.23 -8.91
N ARG A 85 -12.77 -12.78 -8.76
CA ARG A 85 -13.58 -13.32 -9.85
C ARG A 85 -15.01 -12.85 -9.72
N ARG A 86 -15.65 -12.65 -10.87
CA ARG A 86 -17.08 -12.38 -10.95
C ARG A 86 -17.85 -13.50 -10.26
N ASP A 87 -18.90 -13.15 -9.54
CA ASP A 87 -19.81 -14.09 -8.87
C ASP A 87 -19.14 -15.04 -7.86
N ARG A 88 -17.90 -14.73 -7.44
CA ARG A 88 -17.19 -15.45 -6.39
C ARG A 88 -17.01 -14.53 -5.18
N ALA A 89 -17.44 -15.01 -4.02
CA ALA A 89 -17.35 -14.27 -2.79
C ALA A 89 -15.89 -14.09 -2.34
N SER A 90 -15.55 -12.91 -1.83
CA SER A 90 -14.29 -12.68 -1.13
C SER A 90 -14.41 -13.01 0.36
N SER A 91 -13.39 -13.66 0.91
CA SER A 91 -13.26 -13.87 2.36
C SER A 91 -12.95 -12.55 3.07
N GLU A 92 -13.21 -12.49 4.37
CA GLU A 92 -12.84 -11.37 5.25
C GLU A 92 -11.36 -10.97 5.12
N LYS A 93 -10.46 -11.97 5.17
CA LYS A 93 -9.01 -11.77 4.97
C LYS A 93 -8.65 -11.11 3.62
N THR A 94 -9.47 -11.33 2.60
CA THR A 94 -9.28 -10.71 1.28
C THR A 94 -9.80 -9.28 1.30
N CYS A 95 -10.95 -9.05 1.94
CA CYS A 95 -11.55 -7.73 2.11
C CYS A 95 -10.61 -6.80 2.89
N SER A 96 -10.12 -7.24 4.06
CA SER A 96 -9.22 -6.43 4.89
C SER A 96 -7.93 -6.11 4.15
N LEU A 97 -7.29 -7.11 3.53
CA LEU A 97 -6.06 -6.89 2.77
C LEU A 97 -6.23 -5.89 1.61
N LEU A 98 -7.37 -5.93 0.91
CA LEU A 98 -7.65 -5.00 -0.18
C LEU A 98 -8.00 -3.61 0.35
N LEU A 99 -8.71 -3.51 1.48
CA LEU A 99 -9.04 -2.25 2.12
C LEU A 99 -7.79 -1.55 2.68
N ASP A 100 -6.93 -2.28 3.38
CA ASP A 100 -5.66 -1.76 3.92
C ASP A 100 -4.77 -1.25 2.79
N GLY A 101 -4.70 -2.00 1.69
CA GLY A 101 -4.00 -1.57 0.49
C GLY A 101 -4.63 -0.35 -0.18
N TRP A 102 -5.96 -0.24 -0.19
CA TRP A 102 -6.64 0.95 -0.69
C TRP A 102 -6.29 2.18 0.16
N ASN A 103 -6.46 2.09 1.48
CA ASN A 103 -6.19 3.19 2.41
C ASN A 103 -4.73 3.66 2.29
N PHE A 104 -3.77 2.72 2.24
CA PHE A 104 -2.36 3.06 2.01
C PHE A 104 -2.16 3.84 0.70
N LEU A 105 -2.79 3.40 -0.40
CA LEU A 105 -2.64 4.05 -1.70
C LEU A 105 -3.23 5.47 -1.68
N GLU A 106 -4.35 5.70 -0.99
CA GLU A 106 -4.96 7.03 -0.85
C GLU A 106 -4.10 7.95 0.02
N ASP A 107 -3.64 7.49 1.18
CA ASP A 107 -2.81 8.29 2.09
C ASP A 107 -1.47 8.65 1.45
N MET A 108 -0.88 7.71 0.71
CA MET A 108 0.35 7.97 -0.04
C MET A 108 0.11 8.92 -1.22
N ALA A 109 -1.04 8.82 -1.89
CA ALA A 109 -1.40 9.77 -2.95
C ALA A 109 -1.57 11.18 -2.38
N ARG A 110 -2.26 11.33 -1.25
CA ARG A 110 -2.41 12.59 -0.51
C ARG A 110 -1.06 13.17 -0.09
N THR A 111 -0.16 12.32 0.41
CA THR A 111 1.22 12.70 0.78
C THR A 111 1.98 13.41 -0.35
N PHE A 112 1.76 13.02 -1.60
CA PHE A 112 2.41 13.62 -2.77
C PHE A 112 1.55 14.65 -3.51
N GLY A 113 0.44 15.11 -2.93
CA GLY A 113 -0.47 16.08 -3.54
C GLY A 113 -1.12 15.57 -4.83
N LEU A 114 -1.47 14.28 -4.88
CA LEU A 114 -2.03 13.61 -6.05
C LEU A 114 -3.57 13.60 -6.02
N ASP A 115 -4.18 14.75 -5.74
CA ASP A 115 -5.62 14.89 -5.47
C ASP A 115 -6.51 14.36 -6.61
N LYS A 116 -6.09 14.58 -7.86
CA LYS A 116 -6.81 14.06 -9.03
C LYS A 116 -6.86 12.53 -9.06
N GLU A 117 -5.88 11.85 -8.47
CA GLU A 117 -5.85 10.39 -8.43
C GLU A 117 -6.64 9.84 -7.24
N THR A 118 -6.65 10.53 -6.10
CA THR A 118 -7.55 10.19 -4.99
C THR A 118 -9.02 10.40 -5.39
N GLU A 119 -9.36 11.48 -6.10
CA GLU A 119 -10.71 11.69 -6.64
C GLU A 119 -11.16 10.56 -7.58
N LYS A 120 -10.25 10.04 -8.42
CA LYS A 120 -10.54 8.90 -9.31
C LYS A 120 -10.79 7.61 -8.56
N LEU A 121 -10.30 7.47 -7.33
CA LEU A 121 -10.66 6.36 -6.44
C LEU A 121 -12.07 6.52 -5.85
N ARG A 122 -12.68 7.71 -5.91
CA ARG A 122 -13.98 8.00 -5.30
C ARG A 122 -15.15 8.09 -6.28
N ILE A 123 -15.00 7.52 -7.49
CA ILE A 123 -16.11 7.41 -8.45
C ILE A 123 -17.20 6.44 -7.94
N PRO A 124 -18.47 6.55 -8.39
CA PRO A 124 -19.57 5.76 -7.84
C PRO A 124 -19.35 4.24 -7.80
N THR A 125 -18.79 3.66 -8.86
CA THR A 125 -18.49 2.21 -8.91
C THR A 125 -17.43 1.81 -7.88
N LEU A 126 -16.45 2.67 -7.63
CA LEU A 126 -15.40 2.42 -6.64
C LEU A 126 -15.89 2.67 -5.22
N ASN A 127 -16.71 3.68 -4.95
CA ASN A 127 -17.33 3.85 -3.62
C ASN A 127 -18.14 2.61 -3.22
N LYS A 128 -18.95 2.06 -4.13
CA LYS A 128 -19.66 0.79 -3.89
C LYS A 128 -18.69 -0.37 -3.61
N ALA A 129 -17.57 -0.44 -4.33
CA ALA A 129 -16.56 -1.46 -4.09
C ALA A 129 -15.87 -1.27 -2.73
N TYR A 130 -15.60 -0.02 -2.32
CA TYR A 130 -15.06 0.32 -1.01
C TYR A 130 -16.01 -0.12 0.10
N ASP A 131 -17.30 0.22 0.00
CA ASP A 131 -18.31 -0.20 0.96
C ASP A 131 -18.34 -1.72 1.10
N LYS A 132 -18.31 -2.45 -0.02
CA LYS A 132 -18.23 -3.93 -0.01
C LYS A 132 -17.01 -4.45 0.72
N LEU A 133 -15.85 -3.83 0.56
CA LEU A 133 -14.64 -4.20 1.30
C LEU A 133 -14.78 -3.91 2.79
N LEU A 134 -15.32 -2.74 3.15
CA LEU A 134 -15.56 -2.33 4.53
C LEU A 134 -16.52 -3.28 5.26
N TYR A 135 -17.71 -3.52 4.70
CA TYR A 135 -18.64 -4.51 5.26
C TYR A 135 -18.05 -5.92 5.24
N GLY A 136 -17.23 -6.23 4.24
CA GLY A 136 -16.56 -7.52 4.09
C GLY A 136 -15.54 -7.82 5.19
N ASN A 137 -15.16 -6.82 6.00
CA ASN A 137 -14.30 -7.01 7.19
C ASN A 137 -15.08 -7.52 8.41
N ASN A 138 -16.40 -7.63 8.34
CA ASN A 138 -17.26 -8.16 9.40
C ASN A 138 -17.04 -7.54 10.79
N LEU A 139 -16.76 -6.22 10.84
CA LEU A 139 -16.51 -5.54 12.12
C LEU A 139 -17.74 -5.66 13.05
N PRO A 140 -17.56 -5.94 14.36
CA PRO A 140 -18.67 -6.17 15.28
C PRO A 140 -19.76 -5.08 15.28
N PRO A 141 -19.43 -3.77 15.16
CA PRO A 141 -20.46 -2.73 15.10
C PRO A 141 -21.34 -2.78 13.84
N MET A 142 -20.86 -3.40 12.76
CA MET A 142 -21.57 -3.47 11.46
C MET A 142 -22.16 -4.86 11.19
N THR A 143 -21.66 -5.89 11.86
CA THR A 143 -22.02 -7.28 11.61
C THR A 143 -22.52 -7.91 12.91
N PRO A 144 -23.84 -8.12 13.03
CA PRO A 144 -24.42 -8.76 14.20
C PRO A 144 -23.78 -10.13 14.48
N GLU A 145 -23.79 -10.54 15.74
CA GLU A 145 -23.28 -11.86 16.14
C GLU A 145 -23.98 -12.99 15.36
N GLY A 146 -23.19 -13.94 14.85
CA GLY A 146 -23.69 -15.03 14.01
C GLY A 146 -23.93 -14.68 12.54
N CYS A 147 -23.79 -13.42 12.13
CA CYS A 147 -23.85 -13.00 10.74
C CYS A 147 -22.45 -12.87 10.11
N SER A 148 -22.40 -12.99 8.79
CA SER A 148 -21.18 -12.72 8.02
C SER A 148 -21.55 -12.22 6.63
N TYR A 149 -20.85 -11.18 6.17
CA TYR A 149 -20.94 -10.66 4.82
C TYR A 149 -19.69 -11.06 4.01
N HIS A 150 -19.94 -11.61 2.83
CA HIS A 150 -18.90 -11.99 1.87
C HIS A 150 -19.25 -11.40 0.50
N PRO A 151 -18.59 -10.32 0.06
CA PRO A 151 -19.03 -9.58 -1.11
C PRO A 151 -18.87 -10.40 -2.39
N LEU A 152 -19.92 -10.40 -3.21
CA LEU A 152 -19.89 -10.80 -4.61
C LEU A 152 -19.52 -9.60 -5.48
N TRP A 153 -18.82 -9.89 -6.57
CA TRP A 153 -18.23 -8.86 -7.43
C TRP A 153 -18.79 -8.93 -8.85
N THR A 154 -19.06 -7.76 -9.42
CA THR A 154 -19.34 -7.63 -10.84
C THR A 154 -18.03 -7.53 -11.64
N SER A 155 -18.07 -7.84 -12.94
CA SER A 155 -16.91 -7.62 -13.82
C SER A 155 -16.50 -6.15 -13.89
N GLU A 156 -17.47 -5.24 -13.76
CA GLU A 156 -17.23 -3.79 -13.76
C GLU A 156 -16.42 -3.37 -12.53
N GLU A 157 -16.85 -3.78 -11.33
CA GLU A 157 -16.17 -3.50 -10.06
C GLU A 157 -14.72 -4.02 -10.07
N ILE A 158 -14.53 -5.28 -10.49
CA ILE A 158 -13.19 -5.89 -10.57
C ILE A 158 -12.30 -5.11 -11.54
N SER A 159 -12.84 -4.71 -12.69
CA SER A 159 -12.09 -3.97 -13.70
C SER A 159 -11.73 -2.56 -13.23
N ALA A 160 -12.66 -1.89 -12.54
CA ALA A 160 -12.44 -0.58 -11.94
C ALA A 160 -11.34 -0.65 -10.87
N LEU A 161 -11.44 -1.57 -9.90
CA LEU A 161 -10.43 -1.77 -8.85
C LEU A 161 -9.04 -2.03 -9.45
N ARG A 162 -8.95 -2.99 -10.38
CA ARG A 162 -7.67 -3.36 -11.01
C ARG A 162 -7.04 -2.20 -11.79
N ARG A 163 -7.86 -1.38 -12.45
CA ARG A 163 -7.38 -0.25 -13.24
C ARG A 163 -6.89 0.86 -12.31
N SER A 164 -7.72 1.29 -11.36
CA SER A 164 -7.41 2.42 -10.50
C SER A 164 -6.23 2.11 -9.57
N PHE A 165 -6.20 0.94 -8.94
CA PHE A 165 -5.05 0.54 -8.12
C PHE A 165 -3.77 0.45 -8.92
N ARG A 166 -3.80 -0.09 -10.14
CA ARG A 166 -2.61 -0.13 -11.01
C ARG A 166 -2.12 1.27 -11.36
N ASN A 167 -3.03 2.19 -11.67
CA ASN A 167 -2.67 3.55 -12.03
C ASN A 167 -1.97 4.27 -10.87
N VAL A 168 -2.58 4.23 -9.68
CA VAL A 168 -2.00 4.85 -8.47
C VAL A 168 -0.68 4.17 -8.12
N PHE A 169 -0.64 2.83 -8.10
CA PHE A 169 0.59 2.09 -7.81
C PHE A 169 1.74 2.46 -8.76
N ASN A 170 1.49 2.54 -10.08
CA ASN A 170 2.50 2.93 -11.06
C ASN A 170 2.99 4.37 -10.86
N LEU A 171 2.13 5.28 -10.40
CA LEU A 171 2.52 6.64 -10.09
C LEU A 171 3.41 6.69 -8.85
N LEU A 172 3.06 5.94 -7.81
CA LEU A 172 3.87 5.83 -6.60
C LEU A 172 5.24 5.16 -6.85
N MET A 173 5.32 4.19 -7.78
CA MET A 173 6.59 3.64 -8.26
C MET A 173 7.48 4.75 -8.85
N LYS A 174 6.92 5.62 -9.71
CA LYS A 174 7.66 6.74 -10.33
C LYS A 174 8.12 7.78 -9.31
N LYS A 175 7.40 7.91 -8.19
CA LYS A 175 7.77 8.75 -7.04
C LYS A 175 8.81 8.09 -6.12
N GLY A 176 9.26 6.88 -6.43
CA GLY A 176 10.28 6.18 -5.65
C GLY A 176 9.77 5.56 -4.36
N VAL A 177 8.45 5.51 -4.14
CA VAL A 177 7.84 4.91 -2.93
C VAL A 177 8.21 3.44 -2.84
N PHE A 178 8.02 2.71 -3.94
CA PHE A 178 8.32 1.29 -4.06
C PHE A 178 9.63 1.14 -4.84
N LYS A 179 10.70 0.78 -4.13
CA LYS A 179 11.99 0.51 -4.76
C LYS A 179 11.99 -0.92 -5.31
N GLU A 180 12.20 -1.08 -6.61
CA GLU A 180 12.41 -2.41 -7.18
C GLU A 180 13.69 -3.01 -6.60
N SER A 181 13.68 -4.31 -6.35
CA SER A 181 14.96 -5.01 -6.21
C SER A 181 15.74 -4.84 -7.51
N LEU A 182 16.89 -4.20 -7.45
CA LEU A 182 17.99 -4.39 -8.39
C LEU A 182 18.52 -5.83 -8.23
N ILE A 183 17.69 -6.83 -8.51
CA ILE A 183 18.19 -8.16 -8.87
C ILE A 183 18.32 -8.06 -10.39
N PRO A 184 19.55 -8.01 -10.93
CA PRO A 184 19.70 -8.19 -12.36
C PRO A 184 19.02 -9.52 -12.70
N ILE A 185 18.02 -9.47 -13.58
CA ILE A 185 17.58 -10.68 -14.25
C ILE A 185 18.78 -11.10 -15.08
N TYR A 186 19.65 -11.95 -14.52
CA TYR A 186 20.58 -12.72 -15.30
C TYR A 186 19.71 -13.59 -16.22
N ASP A 187 19.55 -13.13 -17.45
CA ASP A 187 18.87 -13.89 -18.49
C ASP A 187 19.72 -15.12 -18.82
N ILE A 188 19.39 -16.24 -18.19
CA ILE A 188 20.01 -17.56 -18.39
C ILE A 188 19.97 -17.97 -19.88
N ARG A 189 19.18 -17.31 -20.73
CA ARG A 189 19.14 -17.58 -22.18
C ARG A 189 20.32 -17.02 -22.96
N LEU A 190 21.08 -16.07 -22.40
CA LEU A 190 22.26 -15.51 -23.08
C LEU A 190 23.52 -16.35 -22.87
N GLN A 191 23.61 -17.12 -21.78
CA GLN A 191 24.78 -17.97 -21.51
C GLN A 191 24.83 -19.18 -22.45
N GLY A 192 23.69 -19.80 -22.76
CA GLY A 192 23.62 -20.90 -23.73
C GLY A 192 23.91 -20.51 -25.19
N LYS A 193 23.97 -19.21 -25.50
CA LYS A 193 24.35 -18.71 -26.84
C LYS A 193 25.83 -18.34 -26.96
N LEU A 194 26.49 -17.91 -25.89
CA LEU A 194 27.94 -17.66 -25.91
C LEU A 194 28.74 -18.97 -25.91
N ASP A 195 28.33 -19.97 -25.12
CA ASP A 195 29.04 -21.27 -25.06
C ASP A 195 28.99 -22.07 -26.38
N ARG A 196 28.01 -21.77 -27.25
CA ARG A 196 27.91 -22.37 -28.60
C ARG A 196 28.72 -21.65 -29.67
N VAL A 197 29.11 -20.40 -29.45
CA VAL A 197 29.92 -19.65 -30.43
C VAL A 197 31.42 -19.89 -30.19
N GLU A 198 31.85 -20.07 -28.94
CA GLU A 198 33.27 -20.32 -28.62
C GLU A 198 33.73 -21.75 -28.95
N SER A 199 32.82 -22.72 -29.06
CA SER A 199 33.16 -24.09 -29.48
C SER A 199 33.35 -24.27 -30.99
N HIS A 200 33.14 -23.23 -31.80
CA HIS A 200 33.26 -23.28 -33.27
C HIS A 200 34.38 -22.39 -33.85
N ILE A 201 35.26 -21.83 -33.00
CA ILE A 201 36.47 -21.07 -33.42
C ILE A 201 37.75 -21.75 -32.92
N SER A 202 37.73 -23.06 -32.71
CA SER A 202 38.96 -23.85 -32.50
C SER A 202 38.83 -25.21 -33.16
N MET A 203 38.95 -25.21 -34.49
CA MET A 203 39.54 -26.28 -35.31
C MET A 203 40.13 -25.65 -36.57
#